data_AF-A0A925S348-F1
#
_entry.id   AF-A0A925S348-F1
#
_cell.length_a   1.000
_cell.length_b   1.000
_cell.length_c   1.000
_cell.angle_alpha   90.00
_cell.angle_beta   90.00
_cell.angle_gamma   90.00
#
_symmetry.space_group_name_H-M   'P 1'
#
loop_
_entity.id
_entity.type
_entity.pdbx_description
1 polymer ?
#
loop_
_entity_poly.entity_id
_entity_poly.type
_entity_poly.pdbx_seq_one_letter_code
_entity_poly.pdbx_strand_id
1 'polypeptide(L)'
;MNLIQRVQDILLRPIPTWPVIEQEATDVAGLYKNYLIYLAAIPALAGFIGMTFIGVGGFGTTIRMPFMWGLTQLVVGYVLSLAMVFVLALIVDALAPTFKGSKNQLNAFKLVAYGATAGFVGGVFSLIPSLGVLGLLAALYSIYLVYTGLPVLMKCPQDKAVAYTAVVVVSGIVAGFVMGALMTALTPMRGFGQMGGMGGGSDVTVTTPRGEVKIDTSKMEAMAKKLEEAQKTGDPAATGKALSEAMGAMAGVSGEPIAPQELKALLPERLGELERDSIEAQGNQVVGMAGSSAKASYAAGSQRVRLSVTDIGGMAGMAALAGWASSTLDRETPDRVEKVYQQGKRTVRERYRKDGSQGEYTVILANGVVVEADGRRVEMPALKNIVEGLDLAKLEAMKRPAKS
;
A
#
# COMPACT_ATOMS: atom_id res chain seq x y z
N MET A 1 -38.79 -8.35 21.55
CA MET A 1 -38.19 -7.00 21.45
C MET A 1 -37.84 -6.71 20.00
N ASN A 2 -38.02 -5.47 19.55
CA ASN A 2 -37.59 -5.04 18.22
C ASN A 2 -36.05 -4.97 18.17
N LEU A 3 -35.43 -5.32 17.05
CA LEU A 3 -33.98 -5.26 16.82
C LEU A 3 -33.39 -3.90 17.23
N ILE A 4 -34.06 -2.81 16.85
CA ILE A 4 -33.60 -1.44 17.12
C ILE A 4 -33.58 -1.15 18.62
N GLN A 5 -34.63 -1.55 19.34
CA GLN A 5 -34.69 -1.39 20.80
C GLN A 5 -33.56 -2.16 21.47
N ARG A 6 -33.29 -3.40 21.02
CA ARG A 6 -32.18 -4.20 21.54
C ARG A 6 -30.83 -3.51 21.36
N VAL A 7 -30.58 -2.94 20.18
CA VAL A 7 -29.35 -2.20 19.89
C VAL A 7 -29.25 -0.96 20.76
N GLN A 8 -30.35 -0.21 20.96
CA GLN A 8 -30.36 0.96 21.83
C GLN A 8 -30.12 0.59 23.30
N ASP A 9 -30.76 -0.46 23.80
CA ASP A 9 -30.65 -0.88 25.18
C ASP A 9 -29.22 -1.32 25.51
N ILE A 10 -28.58 -2.12 24.64
CA ILE A 10 -27.20 -2.53 24.88
C ILE A 10 -26.20 -1.38 24.75
N LEU A 11 -26.43 -0.41 23.85
CA LEU A 11 -25.53 0.72 23.64
C LEU A 11 -25.69 1.84 24.68
N LEU A 12 -26.91 2.07 25.18
CA LEU A 12 -27.20 3.19 26.08
C LEU A 12 -27.32 2.74 27.53
N ARG A 13 -27.70 1.48 27.77
CA ARG A 13 -27.95 0.90 29.10
C ARG A 13 -27.37 -0.52 29.22
N PRO A 14 -26.05 -0.72 29.05
CA PRO A 14 -25.47 -2.06 29.01
C PRO A 14 -25.64 -2.86 30.30
N ILE A 15 -25.37 -2.25 31.46
CA ILE A 15 -25.39 -2.92 32.78
C ILE A 15 -26.74 -3.61 33.06
N PRO A 16 -27.91 -2.94 32.94
CA PRO A 16 -29.21 -3.59 33.16
C PRO A 16 -29.63 -4.52 32.00
N THR A 17 -29.01 -4.43 30.83
CA THR A 17 -29.39 -5.22 29.64
C THR A 17 -28.76 -6.61 29.66
N TRP A 18 -27.56 -6.78 30.21
CA TRP A 18 -26.87 -8.08 30.25
C TRP A 18 -27.64 -9.19 30.98
N PRO A 19 -28.27 -8.97 32.15
CA PRO A 19 -29.09 -10.00 32.81
C PRO A 19 -30.31 -10.42 31.99
N VAL A 20 -30.91 -9.49 31.23
CA VAL A 20 -32.03 -9.79 30.33
C VAL A 20 -31.56 -10.70 29.20
N ILE A 21 -30.41 -10.38 28.58
CA ILE A 21 -29.78 -11.20 27.54
C ILE A 21 -29.43 -12.60 28.04
N GLU A 22 -28.96 -12.71 29.28
CA GLU A 22 -28.65 -14.01 29.89
C GLU A 22 -29.88 -14.91 29.92
N GLN A 23 -31.01 -14.38 30.39
CA GLN A 23 -32.26 -15.11 30.58
C GLN A 23 -33.01 -15.40 29.28
N GLU A 24 -32.63 -14.77 28.16
CA GLU A 24 -33.26 -15.00 26.88
C GLU A 24 -33.06 -16.43 26.36
N ALA A 25 -34.17 -17.12 26.14
CA ALA A 25 -34.21 -18.39 25.43
C ALA A 25 -33.96 -18.13 23.93
N THR A 26 -32.70 -18.22 23.54
CA THR A 26 -32.27 -18.13 22.14
C THR A 26 -31.18 -19.15 21.89
N ASP A 27 -30.92 -19.44 20.63
CA ASP A 27 -29.86 -20.31 20.16
C ASP A 27 -28.92 -19.52 19.23
N VAL A 28 -27.78 -20.13 18.89
CA VAL A 28 -26.78 -19.50 18.02
C VAL A 28 -27.40 -19.15 16.66
N ALA A 29 -28.20 -20.04 16.07
CA ALA A 29 -28.84 -19.82 14.78
C ALA A 29 -29.88 -18.69 14.80
N GLY A 30 -30.69 -18.62 15.86
CA GLY A 30 -31.66 -17.54 16.08
C GLY A 30 -30.96 -16.19 16.25
N LEU A 31 -29.87 -16.13 17.01
CA LEU A 31 -29.12 -14.89 17.20
C LEU A 31 -28.42 -14.44 15.91
N TYR A 32 -27.94 -15.37 15.08
CA TYR A 32 -27.47 -15.04 13.73
C TYR A 32 -28.58 -14.38 12.91
N LYS A 33 -29.69 -15.10 12.69
CA LYS A 33 -30.77 -14.70 11.76
C LYS A 33 -31.51 -13.43 12.19
N ASN A 34 -31.70 -13.25 13.49
CA ASN A 34 -32.54 -12.16 14.00
C ASN A 34 -31.75 -10.92 14.43
N TYR A 35 -30.43 -11.04 14.58
CA TYR A 35 -29.60 -9.95 15.10
C TYR A 35 -28.34 -9.76 14.25
N LEU A 36 -27.45 -10.75 14.24
CA LEU A 36 -26.08 -10.55 13.78
C LEU A 36 -25.98 -10.28 12.27
N ILE A 37 -26.83 -10.92 11.44
CA ILE A 37 -26.83 -10.68 9.98
C ILE A 37 -27.10 -9.21 9.64
N TYR A 38 -27.97 -8.55 10.39
CA TYR A 38 -28.34 -7.17 10.12
C TYR A 38 -27.24 -6.21 10.56
N LEU A 39 -26.63 -6.45 11.72
CA LEU A 39 -25.56 -5.61 12.24
C LEU A 39 -24.28 -5.74 11.41
N ALA A 40 -23.89 -6.97 11.05
CA ALA A 40 -22.69 -7.20 10.23
C ALA A 40 -22.82 -6.62 8.81
N ALA A 41 -24.04 -6.44 8.30
CA ALA A 41 -24.28 -5.83 7.00
C ALA A 41 -23.94 -4.33 7.00
N ILE A 42 -24.05 -3.64 8.14
CA ILE A 42 -23.79 -2.20 8.27
C ILE A 42 -22.35 -1.85 7.82
N PRO A 43 -21.27 -2.37 8.45
CA PRO A 43 -19.91 -2.05 8.03
C PRO A 43 -19.60 -2.55 6.62
N ALA A 44 -20.15 -3.70 6.21
CA ALA A 44 -19.90 -4.25 4.87
C ALA A 44 -20.47 -3.34 3.77
N LEU A 45 -21.71 -2.87 3.95
CA LEU A 45 -22.36 -1.94 3.02
C LEU A 45 -21.73 -0.55 3.09
N ALA A 46 -21.48 -0.03 4.30
CA ALA A 46 -20.86 1.29 4.48
C ALA A 46 -19.46 1.34 3.88
N GLY A 47 -18.63 0.31 4.12
CA GLY A 47 -17.30 0.20 3.53
C GLY A 47 -17.35 0.07 2.00
N PHE A 48 -18.26 -0.76 1.47
CA PHE A 48 -18.44 -0.88 0.02
C PHE A 48 -18.82 0.46 -0.61
N ILE A 49 -19.82 1.14 -0.07
CA ILE A 49 -20.31 2.41 -0.62
C ILE A 49 -19.23 3.50 -0.46
N GLY A 50 -18.62 3.56 0.72
CA GLY A 50 -17.58 4.53 1.04
C GLY A 50 -16.34 4.40 0.18
N MET A 51 -15.91 3.18 -0.14
CA MET A 51 -14.72 2.99 -0.96
C MET A 51 -15.01 2.99 -2.47
N THR A 52 -16.20 2.56 -2.90
CA THR A 52 -16.57 2.44 -4.33
C THR A 52 -17.12 3.74 -4.91
N PHE A 53 -18.00 4.43 -4.18
CA PHE A 53 -18.69 5.62 -4.69
C PHE A 53 -18.10 6.93 -4.16
N ILE A 54 -17.71 6.96 -2.89
CA ILE A 54 -17.08 8.16 -2.30
C ILE A 54 -15.59 8.14 -2.65
N GLY A 55 -14.90 7.05 -2.32
CA GLY A 55 -13.48 6.86 -2.53
C GLY A 55 -12.63 7.50 -1.42
N VAL A 56 -11.34 7.18 -1.42
CA VAL A 56 -10.36 7.81 -0.54
C VAL A 56 -9.66 8.89 -1.35
N GLY A 57 -9.75 10.13 -0.90
CA GLY A 57 -9.19 11.27 -1.60
C GLY A 57 -8.41 12.20 -0.69
N GLY A 58 -7.33 12.75 -1.23
CA GLY A 58 -6.46 13.74 -0.61
C GLY A 58 -5.69 14.48 -1.70
N PHE A 59 -5.42 15.77 -1.51
CA PHE A 59 -4.69 16.60 -2.48
C PHE A 59 -5.33 16.64 -3.89
N GLY A 60 -6.67 16.77 -3.96
CA GLY A 60 -7.38 16.98 -5.24
C GLY A 60 -7.59 15.74 -6.11
N THR A 61 -7.18 14.55 -5.66
CA THR A 61 -7.45 13.28 -6.33
C THR A 61 -8.27 12.37 -5.42
N THR A 62 -9.24 11.66 -6.00
CA THR A 62 -10.10 10.71 -5.29
C THR A 62 -9.97 9.34 -5.95
N ILE A 63 -9.38 8.41 -5.22
CA ILE A 63 -9.24 7.01 -5.67
C ILE A 63 -10.49 6.27 -5.23
N ARG A 64 -11.22 5.74 -6.21
CA ARG A 64 -12.39 4.88 -5.98
C ARG A 64 -12.04 3.45 -6.29
N MET A 65 -12.53 2.53 -5.48
CA MET A 65 -12.37 1.11 -5.74
C MET A 65 -13.27 0.67 -6.90
N PRO A 66 -12.78 -0.18 -7.81
CA PRO A 66 -13.61 -0.74 -8.86
C PRO A 66 -14.82 -1.47 -8.28
N PHE A 67 -16.00 -1.29 -8.87
CA PHE A 67 -17.27 -1.84 -8.38
C PHE A 67 -17.21 -3.35 -8.10
N MET A 68 -16.68 -4.15 -9.03
CA MET A 68 -16.58 -5.60 -8.87
C MET A 68 -15.66 -6.01 -7.72
N TRP A 69 -14.58 -5.25 -7.50
CA TRP A 69 -13.68 -5.50 -6.38
C TRP A 69 -14.34 -5.14 -5.05
N GLY A 70 -14.99 -3.97 -4.99
CA GLY A 70 -15.77 -3.55 -3.83
C GLY A 70 -16.88 -4.54 -3.48
N LEU A 71 -17.58 -5.08 -4.49
CA LEU A 71 -18.64 -6.06 -4.28
C LEU A 71 -18.08 -7.38 -3.74
N THR A 72 -16.94 -7.83 -4.26
CA THR A 72 -16.26 -9.02 -3.74
C THR A 72 -15.85 -8.78 -2.28
N GLN A 73 -15.32 -7.61 -1.96
CA GLN A 73 -14.90 -7.25 -0.61
C GLN A 73 -16.09 -7.11 0.34
N LEU A 74 -17.25 -6.64 -0.12
CA LEU A 74 -18.50 -6.64 0.64
C LEU A 74 -18.90 -8.07 1.03
N VAL A 75 -18.97 -8.99 0.07
CA VAL A 75 -19.47 -10.35 0.30
C VAL A 75 -18.51 -11.13 1.19
N VAL A 76 -17.22 -11.12 0.87
CA VAL A 76 -16.19 -11.81 1.67
C VAL A 76 -16.05 -11.14 3.05
N GLY A 77 -16.04 -9.80 3.07
CA GLY A 77 -16.20 -8.91 4.21
C GLY A 77 -17.20 -9.41 5.24
N TYR A 78 -18.42 -9.50 4.74
CA TYR A 78 -19.59 -9.85 5.49
C TYR A 78 -19.52 -11.28 6.04
N VAL A 79 -19.22 -12.27 5.19
CA VAL A 79 -19.14 -13.68 5.60
C VAL A 79 -18.05 -13.91 6.64
N LEU A 80 -16.86 -13.34 6.44
CA LEU A 80 -15.77 -13.46 7.40
C LEU A 80 -16.09 -12.76 8.72
N SER A 81 -16.76 -11.60 8.72
CA SER A 81 -17.13 -10.93 9.96
C SER A 81 -18.07 -11.79 10.82
N LEU A 82 -19.05 -12.45 10.19
CA LEU A 82 -19.95 -13.39 10.83
C LEU A 82 -19.20 -14.60 11.39
N ALA A 83 -18.24 -15.16 10.64
CA ALA A 83 -17.41 -16.26 11.10
C ALA A 83 -16.50 -15.86 12.29
N MET A 84 -15.91 -14.67 12.24
CA MET A 84 -15.00 -14.18 13.28
C MET A 84 -15.70 -13.94 14.62
N VAL A 85 -16.97 -13.53 14.62
CA VAL A 85 -17.77 -13.44 15.86
C VAL A 85 -17.90 -14.81 16.53
N PHE A 86 -18.12 -15.87 15.75
CA PHE A 86 -18.18 -17.23 16.29
C PHE A 86 -16.82 -17.70 16.80
N VAL A 87 -15.74 -17.45 16.06
CA VAL A 87 -14.37 -17.78 16.49
C VAL A 87 -14.03 -17.08 17.81
N LEU A 88 -14.34 -15.79 17.93
CA LEU A 88 -14.13 -15.05 19.17
C LEU A 88 -14.98 -15.60 20.33
N ALA A 89 -16.22 -16.01 20.06
CA ALA A 89 -17.06 -16.65 21.08
C ALA A 89 -16.47 -17.98 21.58
N LEU A 90 -15.88 -18.79 20.68
CA LEU A 90 -15.16 -20.00 21.05
C LEU A 90 -13.94 -19.70 21.92
N ILE A 91 -13.19 -18.64 21.59
CA ILE A 91 -12.02 -18.20 22.39
C ILE A 91 -12.47 -17.75 23.78
N VAL A 92 -13.53 -16.95 23.88
CA VAL A 92 -14.14 -16.56 25.16
C VAL A 92 -14.53 -17.81 25.94
N ASP A 93 -15.33 -18.71 25.38
CA ASP A 93 -15.74 -19.93 26.08
C ASP A 93 -14.53 -20.77 26.54
N ALA A 94 -13.51 -20.92 25.71
CA ALA A 94 -12.29 -21.65 26.04
C ALA A 94 -11.50 -21.01 27.21
N LEU A 95 -11.48 -19.68 27.29
CA LEU A 95 -10.77 -18.92 28.33
C LEU A 95 -11.52 -18.85 29.67
N ALA A 96 -12.83 -19.13 29.68
CA ALA A 96 -13.65 -19.00 30.88
C ALA A 96 -13.08 -19.69 32.13
N PRO A 97 -12.61 -20.96 32.08
CA PRO A 97 -12.07 -21.64 33.26
C PRO A 97 -10.83 -20.96 33.85
N THR A 98 -9.96 -20.41 33.00
CA THR A 98 -8.73 -19.71 33.41
C THR A 98 -9.05 -18.52 34.32
N PHE A 99 -10.21 -17.89 34.10
CA PHE A 99 -10.68 -16.75 34.87
C PHE A 99 -11.75 -17.11 35.92
N LYS A 100 -11.87 -18.39 36.31
CA LYS A 100 -12.91 -18.89 37.24
C LYS A 100 -14.35 -18.60 36.75
N GLY A 101 -14.55 -18.48 35.44
CA GLY A 101 -15.87 -18.38 34.82
C GLY A 101 -16.42 -19.76 34.43
N SER A 102 -17.72 -19.81 34.16
CA SER A 102 -18.43 -21.00 33.67
C SER A 102 -18.35 -21.07 32.14
N LYS A 103 -17.99 -22.24 31.60
CA LYS A 103 -18.14 -22.52 30.18
C LYS A 103 -19.61 -22.60 29.79
N ASN A 104 -19.99 -21.83 28.79
CA ASN A 104 -21.28 -21.86 28.16
C ASN A 104 -21.14 -21.17 26.79
N GLN A 105 -21.03 -21.98 25.74
CA GLN A 105 -20.80 -21.50 24.38
C GLN A 105 -21.90 -20.54 23.90
N LEU A 106 -23.15 -20.77 24.30
CA LEU A 106 -24.26 -19.88 23.94
C LEU A 106 -24.11 -18.51 24.61
N ASN A 107 -23.76 -18.48 25.90
CA ASN A 107 -23.53 -17.22 26.61
C ASN A 107 -22.28 -16.49 26.12
N ALA A 108 -21.22 -17.22 25.77
CA ALA A 108 -20.04 -16.64 25.14
C ALA A 108 -20.39 -16.02 23.77
N PHE A 109 -21.23 -16.70 22.97
CA PHE A 109 -21.70 -16.18 21.70
C PHE A 109 -22.59 -14.94 21.86
N LYS A 110 -23.52 -14.95 22.82
CA LYS A 110 -24.29 -13.76 23.20
C LYS A 110 -23.35 -12.61 23.57
N LEU A 111 -22.35 -12.85 24.42
CA LEU A 111 -21.42 -11.82 24.85
C LEU A 111 -20.71 -11.16 23.66
N VAL A 112 -20.15 -11.96 22.75
CA VAL A 112 -19.41 -11.41 21.60
C VAL A 112 -20.35 -10.74 20.60
N ALA A 113 -21.49 -11.35 20.28
CA ALA A 113 -22.46 -10.78 19.35
C ALA A 113 -23.03 -9.43 19.84
N TYR A 114 -23.43 -9.35 21.12
CA TYR A 114 -23.93 -8.10 21.70
C TYR A 114 -22.81 -7.12 22.04
N GLY A 115 -21.62 -7.59 22.41
CA GLY A 115 -20.45 -6.75 22.68
C GLY A 115 -19.91 -6.07 21.42
N ALA A 116 -19.96 -6.76 20.28
CA ALA A 116 -19.54 -6.23 18.98
C ALA A 116 -20.55 -5.22 18.38
N THR A 117 -21.73 -5.07 18.97
CA THR A 117 -22.79 -4.17 18.49
C THR A 117 -22.29 -2.76 18.24
N ALA A 118 -21.50 -2.20 19.17
CA ALA A 118 -20.99 -0.85 19.02
C ALA A 118 -20.01 -0.73 17.84
N GLY A 119 -19.14 -1.72 17.64
CA GLY A 119 -18.26 -1.78 16.48
C GLY A 119 -19.02 -1.93 15.16
N PHE A 120 -20.04 -2.78 15.10
CA PHE A 120 -20.86 -2.96 13.90
C PHE A 120 -21.66 -1.71 13.55
N VAL A 121 -22.31 -1.08 14.53
CA VAL A 121 -23.05 0.17 14.33
C VAL A 121 -22.09 1.31 13.97
N GLY A 122 -20.94 1.39 14.65
CA GLY A 122 -19.85 2.32 14.33
C GLY A 122 -19.28 2.14 12.92
N GLY A 123 -19.44 0.96 12.33
CA GLY A 123 -19.13 0.67 10.94
C GLY A 123 -19.84 1.58 9.94
N VAL A 124 -20.94 2.23 10.33
CA VAL A 124 -21.61 3.25 9.48
C VAL A 124 -20.66 4.39 9.10
N PHE A 125 -19.71 4.74 9.98
CA PHE A 125 -18.75 5.80 9.73
C PHE A 125 -17.72 5.42 8.66
N SER A 126 -17.59 4.14 8.29
CA SER A 126 -16.79 3.70 7.15
C SER A 126 -17.36 4.17 5.81
N LEU A 127 -18.59 4.70 5.78
CA LEU A 127 -19.17 5.36 4.61
C LEU A 127 -18.33 6.56 4.17
N ILE A 128 -17.78 7.32 5.12
CA ILE A 128 -16.93 8.48 4.83
C ILE A 128 -15.56 8.20 5.44
N PRO A 129 -14.52 7.92 4.63
CA PRO A 129 -13.21 7.52 5.16
C PRO A 129 -12.62 8.47 6.21
N SER A 130 -12.86 9.77 6.09
CA SER A 130 -12.40 10.77 7.07
C SER A 130 -13.09 10.67 8.44
N LEU A 131 -14.29 10.07 8.52
CA LEU A 131 -15.00 9.81 9.78
C LEU A 131 -14.60 8.49 10.43
N GLY A 132 -13.64 7.74 9.87
CA GLY A 132 -13.19 6.46 10.40
C GLY A 132 -12.74 6.52 11.88
N VAL A 133 -12.26 7.67 12.36
CA VAL A 133 -11.95 7.92 13.77
C VAL A 133 -13.16 7.70 14.68
N LEU A 134 -14.37 8.09 14.25
CA LEU A 134 -15.60 7.84 15.01
C LEU A 134 -15.95 6.35 15.06
N GLY A 135 -15.69 5.63 13.98
CA GLY A 135 -15.79 4.17 13.93
C GLY A 135 -14.83 3.50 14.94
N LEU A 136 -13.60 4.01 15.06
CA LEU A 136 -12.64 3.55 16.06
C LEU A 136 -13.12 3.80 17.49
N LEU A 137 -13.69 4.97 17.79
CA LEU A 137 -14.28 5.25 19.10
C LEU A 137 -15.43 4.29 19.44
N ALA A 138 -16.26 3.96 18.47
CA ALA A 138 -17.34 2.98 18.64
C ALA A 138 -16.79 1.55 18.86
N ALA A 139 -15.71 1.19 18.18
CA ALA A 139 -15.00 -0.07 18.42
C ALA A 139 -14.40 -0.12 19.84
N LEU A 140 -13.82 0.97 20.33
CA LEU A 140 -13.35 1.09 21.72
C LEU A 140 -14.49 0.95 22.73
N TYR A 141 -15.68 1.48 22.43
CA TYR A 141 -16.86 1.28 23.28
C TYR A 141 -17.29 -0.20 23.35
N SER A 142 -17.02 -1.01 22.32
CA SER A 142 -17.26 -2.46 22.35
C SER A 142 -16.46 -3.15 23.46
N ILE A 143 -15.28 -2.63 23.82
CA ILE A 143 -14.47 -3.14 24.94
C ILE A 143 -15.21 -2.96 26.26
N TYR A 144 -15.83 -1.79 26.45
CA TYR A 144 -16.64 -1.51 27.65
C TYR A 144 -17.88 -2.41 27.72
N LEU A 145 -18.54 -2.68 26.59
CA LEU A 145 -19.64 -3.64 26.53
C LEU A 145 -19.18 -5.05 26.94
N VAL A 146 -18.08 -5.53 26.35
CA VAL A 146 -17.51 -6.83 26.69
C VAL A 146 -17.14 -6.89 28.18
N TYR A 147 -16.51 -5.85 28.73
CA TYR A 147 -16.16 -5.76 30.15
C TYR A 147 -17.38 -5.89 31.08
N THR A 148 -18.48 -5.20 30.76
CA THR A 148 -19.68 -5.21 31.59
C THR A 148 -20.50 -6.51 31.43
N GLY A 149 -20.46 -7.15 30.26
CA GLY A 149 -21.19 -8.40 30.01
C GLY A 149 -20.48 -9.66 30.52
N LEU A 150 -19.15 -9.63 30.60
CA LEU A 150 -18.32 -10.79 30.96
C LEU A 150 -18.70 -11.43 32.31
N PRO A 151 -18.79 -10.66 33.41
CA PRO A 151 -19.15 -11.22 34.72
C PRO A 151 -20.57 -11.79 34.74
N VAL A 152 -21.47 -11.22 33.94
CA VAL A 152 -22.89 -11.61 33.92
C VAL A 152 -23.07 -12.92 33.15
N LEU A 153 -22.53 -12.98 31.93
CA LEU A 153 -22.75 -14.11 31.01
C LEU A 153 -21.81 -15.29 31.24
N MET A 154 -20.55 -15.01 31.58
CA MET A 154 -19.54 -16.05 31.84
C MET A 154 -19.37 -16.36 33.33
N LYS A 155 -20.15 -15.70 34.21
CA LYS A 155 -20.13 -15.91 35.67
C LYS A 155 -18.72 -15.81 36.30
N CYS A 156 -17.84 -15.00 35.71
CA CYS A 156 -16.51 -14.79 36.27
C CYS A 156 -16.56 -13.78 37.44
N PRO A 157 -15.72 -13.95 38.47
CA PRO A 157 -15.55 -12.96 39.54
C PRO A 157 -15.18 -11.57 39.01
N GLN A 158 -15.71 -10.50 39.62
CA GLN A 158 -15.48 -9.12 39.15
C GLN A 158 -14.01 -8.70 39.21
N ASP A 159 -13.25 -9.20 40.18
CA ASP A 159 -11.80 -8.97 40.31
C ASP A 159 -11.00 -9.52 39.11
N LYS A 160 -11.52 -10.54 38.42
CA LYS A 160 -10.90 -11.14 37.23
C LYS A 160 -11.43 -10.59 35.91
N ALA A 161 -12.53 -9.83 35.94
CA ALA A 161 -13.21 -9.33 34.75
C ALA A 161 -12.31 -8.43 33.88
N VAL A 162 -11.48 -7.61 34.52
CA VAL A 162 -10.53 -6.72 33.82
C VAL A 162 -9.49 -7.55 33.05
N ALA A 163 -8.85 -8.51 33.73
CA ALA A 163 -7.83 -9.37 33.14
C ALA A 163 -8.41 -10.24 32.00
N TYR A 164 -9.62 -10.76 32.20
CA TYR A 164 -10.30 -11.54 31.18
C TYR A 164 -10.64 -10.68 29.96
N THR A 165 -11.20 -9.48 30.17
CA THR A 165 -11.48 -8.53 29.09
C THR A 165 -10.20 -8.19 28.31
N ALA A 166 -9.08 -7.93 29.00
CA ALA A 166 -7.81 -7.63 28.33
C ALA A 166 -7.38 -8.75 27.38
N VAL A 167 -7.49 -10.01 27.79
CA VAL A 167 -7.16 -11.17 26.93
C VAL A 167 -8.15 -11.30 25.77
N VAL A 168 -9.44 -11.04 26.00
CA VAL A 168 -10.45 -11.03 24.93
C VAL A 168 -10.19 -9.92 23.92
N VAL A 169 -9.78 -8.73 24.37
CA VAL A 169 -9.40 -7.61 23.50
C VAL A 169 -8.17 -7.96 22.67
N VAL A 170 -7.12 -8.51 23.28
CA VAL A 170 -5.93 -8.99 22.54
C VAL A 170 -6.32 -10.03 21.51
N SER A 171 -7.20 -10.98 21.87
CA SER A 171 -7.73 -11.98 20.94
C SER A 171 -8.54 -11.34 19.81
N GLY A 172 -9.31 -10.28 20.10
CA GLY A 172 -10.03 -9.46 19.13
C GLY A 172 -9.11 -8.74 18.15
N ILE A 173 -7.98 -8.20 18.63
CA ILE A 173 -6.96 -7.56 17.79
C ILE A 173 -6.31 -8.59 16.87
N VAL A 174 -5.92 -9.75 17.41
CA VAL A 174 -5.37 -10.87 16.61
C VAL A 174 -6.38 -11.34 15.58
N ALA A 175 -7.64 -11.49 15.96
CA ALA A 175 -8.76 -11.79 15.06
C ALA A 175 -8.88 -10.74 13.94
N GLY A 176 -8.71 -9.45 14.25
CA GLY A 176 -8.67 -8.38 13.25
C GLY A 176 -7.52 -8.53 12.24
N PHE A 177 -6.31 -8.86 12.71
CA PHE A 177 -5.16 -9.14 11.82
C PHE A 177 -5.40 -10.38 10.94
N VAL A 178 -5.92 -11.46 11.52
CA VAL A 178 -6.28 -12.68 10.77
C VAL A 178 -7.35 -12.36 9.74
N MET A 179 -8.36 -11.58 10.09
CA MET A 179 -9.40 -11.13 9.16
C MET A 179 -8.78 -10.32 8.01
N GLY A 180 -7.87 -9.39 8.29
CA GLY A 180 -7.14 -8.64 7.26
C GLY A 180 -6.30 -9.55 6.34
N ALA A 181 -5.61 -10.54 6.91
CA ALA A 181 -4.86 -11.54 6.14
C ALA A 181 -5.78 -12.41 5.27
N LEU A 182 -6.94 -12.83 5.79
CA LEU A 182 -7.92 -13.59 5.02
C LEU A 182 -8.57 -12.76 3.92
N MET A 183 -8.85 -11.47 4.17
CA MET A 183 -9.33 -10.57 3.13
C MET A 183 -8.32 -10.46 1.99
N THR A 184 -7.05 -10.24 2.30
CA THR A 184 -6.00 -10.13 1.27
C THR A 184 -5.79 -11.43 0.50
N ALA A 185 -5.86 -12.59 1.17
CA ALA A 185 -5.73 -13.90 0.54
C ALA A 185 -6.94 -14.26 -0.36
N LEU A 186 -8.16 -13.97 0.09
CA LEU A 186 -9.40 -14.34 -0.61
C LEU A 186 -9.86 -13.31 -1.64
N THR A 187 -9.45 -12.05 -1.47
CA THR A 187 -9.73 -10.96 -2.40
C THR A 187 -8.43 -10.32 -2.87
N PRO A 188 -7.56 -11.10 -3.57
CA PRO A 188 -6.30 -10.59 -4.06
C PRO A 188 -6.60 -9.36 -4.91
N MET A 189 -5.97 -8.25 -4.54
CA MET A 189 -6.16 -6.94 -5.13
C MET A 189 -5.54 -6.92 -6.55
N ARG A 190 -6.11 -7.70 -7.48
CA ARG A 190 -5.59 -7.87 -8.85
C ARG A 190 -5.53 -6.55 -9.66
N GLY A 191 -6.15 -5.46 -9.16
CA GLY A 191 -6.05 -4.12 -9.73
C GLY A 191 -5.41 -3.05 -8.82
N PHE A 192 -4.97 -3.40 -7.62
CA PHE A 192 -4.41 -2.43 -6.63
C PHE A 192 -3.05 -2.89 -6.07
N GLY A 193 -2.59 -4.10 -6.41
CA GLY A 193 -1.21 -4.57 -6.20
C GLY A 193 -0.14 -3.73 -6.90
N GLN A 194 -0.53 -2.66 -7.60
CA GLN A 194 0.38 -1.66 -8.18
C GLN A 194 0.79 -0.54 -7.19
N MET A 195 0.25 -0.49 -5.96
CA MET A 195 0.63 0.55 -4.97
C MET A 195 1.17 0.02 -3.63
N GLY A 196 1.21 -1.29 -3.44
CA GLY A 196 1.84 -1.93 -2.28
C GLY A 196 2.41 -3.28 -2.69
N GLY A 197 3.70 -3.31 -3.02
CA GLY A 197 4.37 -4.50 -3.53
C GLY A 197 4.39 -5.65 -2.51
N MET A 198 3.49 -6.61 -2.69
CA MET A 198 3.65 -8.01 -2.29
C MET A 198 2.44 -8.80 -2.79
N GLY A 199 2.65 -9.73 -3.75
CA GLY A 199 1.71 -10.81 -4.04
C GLY A 199 1.17 -10.92 -5.47
N GLY A 200 1.96 -11.59 -6.33
CA GLY A 200 1.55 -12.72 -7.18
C GLY A 200 0.29 -12.67 -8.06
N GLY A 201 0.50 -12.58 -9.38
CA GLY A 201 -0.12 -13.44 -10.39
C GLY A 201 -1.53 -13.09 -10.90
N SER A 202 -1.59 -12.51 -12.11
CA SER A 202 -1.99 -13.20 -13.35
C SER A 202 -2.21 -12.19 -14.50
N ASP A 203 -1.62 -12.48 -15.66
CA ASP A 203 -1.75 -11.88 -17.00
C ASP A 203 -2.03 -10.37 -17.13
N VAL A 204 -0.97 -9.62 -17.40
CA VAL A 204 -1.05 -8.19 -17.72
C VAL A 204 -1.33 -8.03 -19.21
N THR A 205 -2.55 -7.61 -19.55
CA THR A 205 -2.85 -7.06 -20.88
C THR A 205 -2.62 -5.56 -20.81
N VAL A 206 -1.56 -5.07 -21.47
CA VAL A 206 -1.28 -3.63 -21.55
C VAL A 206 -1.80 -3.10 -22.87
N THR A 207 -2.91 -2.38 -22.85
CA THR A 207 -3.38 -1.63 -24.00
C THR A 207 -2.61 -0.32 -24.06
N THR A 208 -1.73 -0.17 -25.05
CA THR A 208 -1.13 1.13 -25.40
C THR A 208 -1.70 1.63 -26.73
N PRO A 209 -1.61 2.94 -27.05
CA PRO A 209 -2.19 3.53 -28.27
C PRO A 209 -1.62 3.00 -29.61
N ARG A 210 -0.77 1.97 -29.61
CA ARG A 210 -0.18 1.33 -30.79
C ARG A 210 -0.36 -0.20 -30.87
N GLY A 211 -1.18 -0.81 -30.02
CA GLY A 211 -1.55 -2.24 -30.12
C GLY A 211 -1.37 -3.05 -28.84
N GLU A 212 -2.01 -4.23 -28.80
CA GLU A 212 -1.98 -5.18 -27.68
C GLU A 212 -0.67 -5.99 -27.65
N VAL A 213 -0.06 -6.08 -26.47
CA VAL A 213 1.04 -7.02 -26.20
C VAL A 213 0.65 -7.90 -25.01
N LYS A 214 0.60 -9.22 -25.26
CA LYS A 214 0.39 -10.24 -24.23
C LYS A 214 1.71 -10.63 -23.58
N ILE A 215 1.76 -10.59 -22.25
CA ILE A 215 2.89 -11.07 -21.46
C ILE A 215 2.58 -12.50 -21.01
N ASP A 216 3.42 -13.45 -21.42
CA ASP A 216 3.25 -14.88 -21.20
C ASP A 216 3.75 -15.27 -19.79
N THR A 217 2.84 -15.34 -18.81
CA THR A 217 3.15 -15.61 -17.39
C THR A 217 3.58 -17.06 -17.12
N SER A 218 3.37 -17.95 -18.08
CA SER A 218 3.86 -19.34 -18.06
C SER A 218 5.37 -19.44 -17.81
N LYS A 219 6.14 -18.46 -18.30
CA LYS A 219 7.60 -18.38 -18.08
C LYS A 219 7.98 -17.93 -16.67
N MET A 220 7.15 -17.13 -16.01
CA MET A 220 7.36 -16.70 -14.61
C MET A 220 7.04 -17.81 -13.61
N GLU A 221 6.00 -18.60 -13.86
CA GLU A 221 5.68 -19.77 -13.02
C GLU A 221 6.76 -20.86 -13.12
N ALA A 222 7.25 -21.15 -14.33
CA ALA A 222 8.35 -22.09 -14.53
C ALA A 222 9.63 -21.64 -13.80
N MET A 223 9.84 -20.33 -13.69
CA MET A 223 10.97 -19.71 -13.01
C MET A 223 10.83 -19.73 -11.48
N ALA A 224 9.64 -19.46 -10.95
CA ALA A 224 9.35 -19.60 -9.52
C ALA A 224 9.57 -21.04 -9.05
N LYS A 225 9.07 -22.03 -9.81
CA LYS A 225 9.33 -23.46 -9.56
C LYS A 225 10.82 -23.81 -9.58
N LYS A 226 11.57 -23.33 -10.57
CA LYS A 226 13.03 -23.56 -10.63
C LYS A 226 13.78 -22.92 -9.46
N LEU A 227 13.36 -21.74 -9.01
CA LEU A 227 13.96 -21.07 -7.85
C LEU A 227 13.68 -21.84 -6.55
N GLU A 228 12.46 -22.35 -6.42
CA GLU A 228 12.02 -23.15 -5.27
C GLU A 228 12.71 -24.53 -5.24
N GLU A 229 12.89 -25.17 -6.39
CA GLU A 229 13.67 -26.41 -6.52
C GLU A 229 15.16 -26.18 -6.24
N ALA A 230 15.75 -25.10 -6.77
CA ALA A 230 17.15 -24.78 -6.52
C ALA A 230 17.43 -24.49 -5.04
N GLN A 231 16.53 -23.77 -4.34
CA GLN A 231 16.62 -23.55 -2.89
C GLN A 231 16.52 -24.85 -2.08
N LYS A 232 15.71 -25.82 -2.53
CA LYS A 232 15.58 -27.13 -1.86
C LYS A 232 16.81 -28.02 -2.03
N THR A 233 17.56 -27.87 -3.12
CA THR A 233 18.77 -28.68 -3.37
C THR A 233 19.99 -28.26 -2.55
N GLY A 234 19.99 -27.06 -1.94
CA GLY A 234 21.10 -26.59 -1.10
C GLY A 234 22.43 -26.36 -1.83
N ASP A 235 22.45 -26.47 -3.16
CA ASP A 235 23.63 -26.26 -3.99
C ASP A 235 23.77 -24.75 -4.33
N PRO A 236 24.81 -24.06 -3.82
CA PRO A 236 25.01 -22.63 -4.03
C PRO A 236 25.25 -22.27 -5.51
N ALA A 237 25.78 -23.19 -6.33
CA ALA A 237 25.98 -22.95 -7.76
C ALA A 237 24.65 -23.02 -8.54
N ALA A 238 23.79 -23.98 -8.21
CA ALA A 238 22.46 -24.10 -8.82
C ALA A 238 21.54 -22.95 -8.39
N THR A 239 21.62 -22.53 -7.13
CA THR A 239 20.88 -21.38 -6.58
C THR A 239 21.35 -20.08 -7.23
N GLY A 240 22.67 -19.88 -7.37
CA GLY A 240 23.24 -18.72 -8.05
C GLY A 240 22.83 -18.65 -9.53
N LYS A 241 22.80 -19.79 -10.23
CA LYS A 241 22.38 -19.86 -11.63
C LYS A 241 20.88 -19.61 -11.80
N ALA A 242 20.03 -20.20 -10.95
CA ALA A 242 18.59 -19.98 -10.98
C ALA A 242 18.22 -18.52 -10.64
N LEU A 243 18.92 -17.92 -9.68
CA LEU A 243 18.75 -16.51 -9.31
C LEU A 243 19.25 -15.55 -10.41
N SER A 244 20.35 -15.90 -11.08
CA SER A 244 20.86 -15.17 -12.25
C SER A 244 19.90 -15.24 -13.44
N GLU A 245 19.38 -16.42 -13.77
CA GLU A 245 18.38 -16.60 -14.83
C GLU A 245 17.07 -15.87 -14.47
N ALA A 246 16.67 -15.87 -13.20
CA ALA A 246 15.49 -15.16 -12.72
C ALA A 246 15.61 -13.64 -12.77
N MET A 247 16.77 -13.11 -12.38
CA MET A 247 17.08 -11.69 -12.56
C MET A 247 17.18 -11.32 -14.05
N GLY A 248 17.76 -12.18 -14.90
CA GLY A 248 17.84 -11.95 -16.35
C GLY A 248 16.46 -11.90 -17.02
N ALA A 249 15.51 -12.74 -16.60
CA ALA A 249 14.15 -12.71 -17.14
C ALA A 249 13.28 -11.58 -16.59
N MET A 250 13.48 -11.17 -15.32
CA MET A 250 12.87 -9.96 -14.75
C MET A 250 13.41 -8.69 -15.41
N ALA A 251 14.71 -8.66 -15.72
CA ALA A 251 15.30 -7.60 -16.54
C ALA A 251 14.79 -7.65 -18.00
N GLY A 252 14.36 -8.81 -18.49
CA GLY A 252 13.77 -9.00 -19.82
C GLY A 252 12.30 -8.57 -19.98
N VAL A 253 11.64 -8.10 -18.91
CA VAL A 253 10.30 -7.47 -18.95
C VAL A 253 10.41 -5.96 -19.19
N SER A 254 11.54 -5.35 -18.81
CA SER A 254 11.95 -4.01 -19.22
C SER A 254 12.74 -4.11 -20.52
N GLY A 255 12.48 -3.26 -21.52
CA GLY A 255 13.35 -3.19 -22.70
C GLY A 255 14.81 -2.96 -22.28
N GLU A 256 15.77 -3.46 -23.07
CA GLU A 256 17.19 -3.26 -22.79
C GLU A 256 17.48 -1.76 -22.58
N PRO A 257 18.14 -1.39 -21.48
CA PRO A 257 18.46 0.00 -21.22
C PRO A 257 19.45 0.52 -22.27
N ILE A 258 19.40 1.82 -22.54
CA ILE A 258 20.35 2.48 -23.43
C ILE A 258 21.78 2.16 -22.96
N ALA A 259 22.69 1.86 -23.89
CA ALA A 259 24.04 1.47 -23.54
C ALA A 259 24.72 2.58 -22.72
N PRO A 260 25.40 2.27 -21.59
CA PRO A 260 26.02 3.28 -20.75
C PRO A 260 27.03 4.17 -21.50
N GLN A 261 27.68 3.63 -22.54
CA GLN A 261 28.60 4.37 -23.40
C GLN A 261 27.89 5.43 -24.26
N GLU A 262 26.66 5.16 -24.70
CA GLU A 262 25.84 6.13 -25.44
C GLU A 262 25.39 7.27 -24.52
N LEU A 263 24.99 6.95 -23.28
CA LEU A 263 24.68 7.95 -22.27
C LEU A 263 25.92 8.79 -21.91
N LYS A 264 27.10 8.16 -21.84
CA LYS A 264 28.38 8.82 -21.58
C LYS A 264 28.74 9.83 -22.67
N ALA A 265 28.48 9.51 -23.93
CA ALA A 265 28.79 10.38 -25.07
C ALA A 265 27.98 11.68 -25.08
N LEU A 266 26.88 11.75 -24.32
CA LEU A 266 26.01 12.92 -24.22
C LEU A 266 26.44 13.89 -23.12
N LEU A 267 27.41 13.51 -22.28
CA LEU A 267 28.00 14.38 -21.27
C LEU A 267 29.17 15.17 -21.90
N PRO A 268 29.07 16.50 -22.01
CA PRO A 268 30.08 17.32 -22.68
C PRO A 268 31.41 17.33 -21.91
N GLU A 269 32.48 17.80 -22.54
CA GLU A 269 33.79 17.93 -21.87
C GLU A 269 33.89 19.19 -21.00
N ARG A 270 33.07 20.21 -21.31
CA ARG A 270 33.01 21.48 -20.59
C ARG A 270 31.57 21.95 -20.52
N LEU A 271 31.20 22.56 -19.40
CA LEU A 271 29.91 23.22 -19.18
C LEU A 271 30.18 24.70 -18.89
N GLY A 272 30.24 25.52 -19.95
CA GLY A 272 30.70 26.91 -19.83
C GLY A 272 32.14 26.97 -19.33
N GLU A 273 32.36 27.59 -18.16
CA GLU A 273 33.67 27.68 -17.52
C GLU A 273 34.04 26.43 -16.68
N LEU A 274 33.10 25.50 -16.46
CA LEU A 274 33.32 24.30 -15.66
C LEU A 274 34.00 23.21 -16.51
N GLU A 275 35.20 22.79 -16.09
CA GLU A 275 35.92 21.65 -16.69
C GLU A 275 35.47 20.34 -16.08
N ARG A 276 35.40 19.27 -16.89
CA ARG A 276 35.01 17.94 -16.43
C ARG A 276 36.17 17.26 -15.69
N ASP A 277 35.99 17.03 -14.39
CA ASP A 277 36.95 16.33 -13.52
C ASP A 277 36.90 14.81 -13.71
N SER A 278 35.69 14.27 -13.87
CA SER A 278 35.45 12.82 -13.93
C SER A 278 34.23 12.49 -14.77
N ILE A 279 34.26 11.30 -15.37
CA ILE A 279 33.13 10.75 -16.09
C ILE A 279 33.07 9.24 -15.90
N GLU A 280 31.92 8.77 -15.46
CA GLU A 280 31.63 7.36 -15.16
C GLU A 280 30.39 6.94 -15.92
N ALA A 281 30.38 5.69 -16.39
CA ALA A 281 29.22 5.09 -17.01
C ALA A 281 29.06 3.68 -16.44
N GLN A 282 27.88 3.38 -15.92
CA GLN A 282 27.55 2.12 -15.28
C GLN A 282 26.32 1.52 -15.93
N GLY A 283 26.43 0.24 -16.30
CA GLY A 283 25.33 -0.53 -16.86
C GLY A 283 24.75 -1.56 -15.89
N ASN A 284 23.59 -2.07 -16.25
CA ASN A 284 22.89 -3.22 -15.71
C ASN A 284 22.26 -3.09 -14.32
N GLN A 285 22.64 -2.12 -13.47
CA GLN A 285 21.98 -1.90 -12.18
C GLN A 285 22.06 -0.43 -11.72
N VAL A 286 20.91 0.18 -11.44
CA VAL A 286 20.77 1.47 -10.74
C VAL A 286 19.86 1.24 -9.53
N VAL A 287 20.38 1.35 -8.30
CA VAL A 287 19.62 1.20 -7.04
C VAL A 287 18.72 -0.06 -7.03
N GLY A 288 19.30 -1.23 -7.28
CA GLY A 288 18.56 -2.50 -7.29
C GLY A 288 17.58 -2.70 -8.45
N MET A 289 17.55 -1.78 -9.43
CA MET A 289 16.73 -1.87 -10.64
C MET A 289 17.61 -2.04 -11.89
N ALA A 290 17.09 -2.71 -12.93
CA ALA A 290 17.74 -2.80 -14.23
C ALA A 290 17.73 -1.41 -14.91
N GLY A 291 18.91 -0.84 -15.16
CA GLY A 291 19.06 0.47 -15.78
C GLY A 291 20.51 0.81 -16.10
N SER A 292 20.69 1.89 -16.86
CA SER A 292 22.01 2.42 -17.23
C SER A 292 22.12 3.85 -16.74
N SER A 293 23.30 4.25 -16.27
CA SER A 293 23.56 5.65 -15.88
C SER A 293 24.93 6.12 -16.36
N ALA A 294 25.02 7.39 -16.73
CA ALA A 294 26.27 8.10 -16.94
C ALA A 294 26.31 9.33 -16.05
N LYS A 295 27.44 9.56 -15.38
CA LYS A 295 27.64 10.67 -14.45
C LYS A 295 28.93 11.38 -14.80
N ALA A 296 28.91 12.70 -14.80
CA ALA A 296 30.10 13.52 -14.93
C ALA A 296 30.13 14.59 -13.84
N SER A 297 31.30 14.80 -13.25
CA SER A 297 31.52 15.90 -12.30
C SER A 297 32.34 16.97 -12.98
N TYR A 298 31.97 18.22 -12.79
CA TYR A 298 32.60 19.40 -13.34
C TYR A 298 32.92 20.39 -12.22
N ALA A 299 34.05 21.07 -12.32
CA ALA A 299 34.46 22.07 -11.34
C ALA A 299 35.11 23.29 -12.00
N ALA A 300 34.94 24.44 -11.34
CA ALA A 300 35.66 25.67 -11.62
C ALA A 300 35.87 26.42 -10.31
N GLY A 301 37.10 26.41 -9.81
CA GLY A 301 37.46 26.98 -8.51
C GLY A 301 36.63 26.39 -7.37
N SER A 302 35.63 27.14 -6.92
CA SER A 302 34.80 26.80 -5.77
C SER A 302 33.45 26.16 -6.14
N GLN A 303 33.07 26.27 -7.42
CA GLN A 303 31.83 25.74 -7.96
C GLN A 303 32.01 24.28 -8.36
N ARG A 304 30.99 23.46 -8.13
CA ARG A 304 30.97 22.07 -8.56
C ARG A 304 29.58 21.71 -9.07
N VAL A 305 29.53 21.09 -10.24
CA VAL A 305 28.30 20.56 -10.83
C VAL A 305 28.47 19.07 -11.08
N ARG A 306 27.49 18.27 -10.70
CA ARG A 306 27.41 16.87 -11.09
C ARG A 306 26.22 16.72 -12.03
N LEU A 307 26.50 16.33 -13.26
CA LEU A 307 25.50 16.02 -14.26
C LEU A 307 25.32 14.50 -14.32
N SER A 308 24.08 14.04 -14.35
CA SER A 308 23.76 12.63 -14.53
C SER A 308 22.66 12.43 -15.54
N VAL A 309 22.83 11.39 -16.37
CA VAL A 309 21.82 10.90 -17.31
C VAL A 309 21.57 9.45 -16.97
N THR A 310 20.34 9.14 -16.59
CA THR A 310 19.94 7.81 -16.12
C THR A 310 18.77 7.30 -16.93
N ASP A 311 18.92 6.15 -17.57
CA ASP A 311 17.81 5.40 -18.17
C ASP A 311 17.30 4.38 -17.14
N ILE A 312 16.18 4.72 -16.51
CA ILE A 312 15.49 3.82 -15.59
C ILE A 312 14.61 2.92 -16.48
N GLY A 313 15.14 1.76 -16.85
CA GLY A 313 14.62 0.91 -17.91
C GLY A 313 13.13 0.55 -17.79
N GLY A 314 12.46 0.49 -18.95
CA GLY A 314 11.11 -0.07 -19.12
C GLY A 314 9.98 0.56 -18.28
N MET A 315 8.82 -0.11 -18.31
CA MET A 315 7.59 0.33 -17.63
C MET A 315 7.73 0.44 -16.10
N ALA A 316 8.67 -0.28 -15.47
CA ALA A 316 8.89 -0.26 -14.02
C ALA A 316 9.52 1.07 -13.55
N GLY A 317 10.48 1.61 -14.30
CA GLY A 317 11.02 2.95 -14.06
C GLY A 317 9.99 4.05 -14.24
N MET A 318 9.17 3.95 -15.30
CA MET A 318 8.05 4.89 -15.52
C MET A 318 6.99 4.84 -14.42
N ALA A 319 6.70 3.67 -13.83
CA ALA A 319 5.76 3.56 -12.72
C ALA A 319 6.27 4.23 -11.44
N ALA A 320 7.58 4.11 -11.14
CA ALA A 320 8.19 4.82 -10.02
C ALA A 320 8.22 6.35 -10.25
N LEU A 321 8.47 6.79 -11.49
CA LEU A 321 8.46 8.20 -11.90
C LEU A 321 7.06 8.80 -11.97
N ALA A 322 6.02 7.99 -12.21
CA ALA A 322 4.62 8.44 -12.25
C ALA A 322 4.17 9.07 -10.92
N GLY A 323 4.70 8.60 -9.79
CA GLY A 323 4.44 9.22 -8.48
C GLY A 323 5.01 10.63 -8.33
N TRP A 324 6.05 10.98 -9.09
CA TRP A 324 6.59 12.34 -9.15
C TRP A 324 5.84 13.18 -10.20
N ALA A 325 5.52 12.60 -11.37
CA ALA A 325 4.78 13.27 -12.44
C ALA A 325 3.33 13.66 -12.04
N SER A 326 2.70 12.92 -11.13
CA SER A 326 1.38 13.26 -10.57
C SER A 326 1.43 14.27 -9.42
N SER A 327 2.62 14.60 -8.94
CA SER A 327 2.84 15.47 -7.78
C SER A 327 3.22 16.87 -8.27
N THR A 328 2.24 17.72 -8.56
CA THR A 328 2.51 19.17 -8.66
C THR A 328 2.81 19.68 -7.25
N LEU A 329 4.09 19.90 -6.95
CA LEU A 329 4.55 20.36 -5.65
C LEU A 329 5.06 21.79 -5.82
N ASP A 330 4.48 22.75 -5.13
CA ASP A 330 5.04 24.10 -4.99
C ASP A 330 5.21 24.37 -3.50
N ARG A 331 6.45 24.22 -3.02
CA ARG A 331 6.80 24.34 -1.62
C ARG A 331 7.93 25.34 -1.45
N GLU A 332 7.61 26.45 -0.81
CA GLU A 332 8.58 27.48 -0.47
C GLU A 332 8.70 27.60 1.06
N THR A 333 9.93 27.54 1.56
CA THR A 333 10.28 27.80 2.95
C THR A 333 11.19 29.04 3.03
N PRO A 334 11.50 29.56 4.23
CA PRO A 334 12.41 30.69 4.36
C PRO A 334 13.78 30.45 3.72
N ASP A 335 14.27 29.20 3.72
CA ASP A 335 15.62 28.86 3.26
C ASP A 335 15.66 28.09 1.94
N ARG A 336 14.54 27.49 1.50
CA ARG A 336 14.50 26.54 0.38
C ARG A 336 13.29 26.72 -0.51
N VAL A 337 13.47 26.38 -1.77
CA VAL A 337 12.41 26.29 -2.78
C VAL A 337 12.43 24.88 -3.35
N GLU A 338 11.27 24.25 -3.44
CA GLU A 338 11.07 22.97 -4.09
C GLU A 338 9.83 23.05 -4.99
N LYS A 339 10.04 22.86 -6.29
CA LYS A 339 9.01 22.95 -7.32
C LYS A 339 9.02 21.69 -8.16
N VAL A 340 7.85 21.15 -8.46
CA VAL A 340 7.64 20.09 -9.43
C VAL A 340 6.51 20.51 -10.34
N TYR A 341 6.78 20.61 -11.64
CA TYR A 341 5.80 21.06 -12.63
C TYR A 341 5.96 20.32 -13.96
N GLN A 342 4.89 20.34 -14.76
CA GLN A 342 4.88 19.78 -16.11
C GLN A 342 5.29 20.84 -17.13
N GLN A 343 6.26 20.51 -17.99
CA GLN A 343 6.70 21.33 -19.11
C GLN A 343 6.49 20.53 -20.40
N GLY A 344 5.30 20.65 -20.99
CA GLY A 344 4.91 19.84 -22.15
C GLY A 344 4.74 18.37 -21.80
N LYS A 345 5.58 17.49 -22.37
CA LYS A 345 5.62 16.04 -22.06
C LYS A 345 6.67 15.68 -21.01
N ARG A 346 7.41 16.68 -20.50
CA ARG A 346 8.50 16.50 -19.54
C ARG A 346 8.04 16.91 -18.15
N THR A 347 8.50 16.19 -17.15
CA THR A 347 8.32 16.58 -15.75
C THR A 347 9.61 17.22 -15.25
N VAL A 348 9.51 18.42 -14.69
CA VAL A 348 10.64 19.19 -14.19
C VAL A 348 10.55 19.31 -12.68
N ARG A 349 11.68 19.11 -12.01
CA ARG A 349 11.84 19.36 -10.58
C ARG A 349 12.99 20.32 -10.34
N GLU A 350 12.72 21.33 -9.54
CA GLU A 350 13.69 22.32 -9.10
C GLU A 350 13.77 22.28 -7.58
N ARG A 351 14.97 22.13 -7.03
CA ARG A 351 15.18 22.20 -5.58
C ARG A 351 16.42 23.02 -5.30
N TYR A 352 16.30 24.14 -4.61
CA TYR A 352 17.44 24.97 -4.29
C TYR A 352 17.32 25.68 -2.96
N ARG A 353 18.47 26.02 -2.38
CA ARG A 353 18.52 26.93 -1.23
C ARG A 353 18.60 28.36 -1.74
N LYS A 354 17.92 29.29 -1.05
CA LYS A 354 17.92 30.72 -1.41
C LYS A 354 19.29 31.39 -1.22
N ASP A 355 20.17 30.77 -0.44
CA ASP A 355 21.56 31.19 -0.22
C ASP A 355 22.52 30.80 -1.39
N GLY A 356 22.02 30.11 -2.41
CA GLY A 356 22.82 29.66 -3.57
C GLY A 356 23.84 28.56 -3.26
N SER A 357 23.86 28.02 -2.04
CA SER A 357 24.83 27.00 -1.62
C SER A 357 24.61 25.65 -2.33
N GLN A 358 23.36 25.30 -2.61
CA GLN A 358 22.94 24.04 -3.23
C GLN A 358 21.74 24.24 -4.14
N GLY A 359 21.79 23.63 -5.32
CA GLY A 359 20.70 23.58 -6.28
C GLY A 359 20.68 22.23 -7.00
N GLU A 360 19.49 21.77 -7.36
CA GLU A 360 19.22 20.51 -8.04
C GLU A 360 18.14 20.79 -9.10
N TYR A 361 18.46 20.51 -10.37
CA TYR A 361 17.55 20.64 -11.50
C TYR A 361 17.41 19.30 -12.21
N THR A 362 16.21 18.75 -12.20
CA THR A 362 15.94 17.39 -12.70
C THR A 362 14.84 17.44 -13.75
N VAL A 363 15.10 16.87 -14.92
CA VAL A 363 14.16 16.77 -16.04
C VAL A 363 13.95 15.30 -16.36
N ILE A 364 12.68 14.88 -16.34
CA ILE A 364 12.26 13.55 -16.76
C ILE A 364 11.68 13.66 -18.15
N LEU A 365 12.27 12.90 -19.07
CA LEU A 365 11.89 12.86 -20.48
C LEU A 365 10.77 11.85 -20.72
N ALA A 366 10.00 12.04 -21.79
CA ALA A 366 8.83 11.21 -22.09
C ALA A 366 9.15 9.73 -22.34
N ASN A 367 10.41 9.40 -22.66
CA ASN A 367 10.89 8.03 -22.85
C ASN A 367 11.41 7.36 -21.56
N GLY A 368 11.35 8.05 -20.41
CA GLY A 368 11.79 7.54 -19.10
C GLY A 368 13.26 7.80 -18.77
N VAL A 369 13.98 8.55 -19.61
CA VAL A 369 15.33 9.02 -19.30
C VAL A 369 15.25 10.21 -18.34
N VAL A 370 16.06 10.17 -17.29
CA VAL A 370 16.17 11.22 -16.26
C VAL A 370 17.49 11.94 -16.44
N VAL A 371 17.42 13.27 -16.55
CA VAL A 371 18.60 14.16 -16.62
C VAL A 371 18.60 15.03 -15.37
N GLU A 372 19.67 15.00 -14.60
CA GLU A 372 19.79 15.70 -13.32
C GLU A 372 21.10 16.45 -13.23
N ALA A 373 21.05 17.71 -12.80
CA ALA A 373 22.19 18.54 -12.46
C ALA A 373 22.15 18.96 -10.99
N ASP A 374 23.10 18.46 -10.19
CA ASP A 374 23.34 18.86 -8.80
C ASP A 374 24.49 19.88 -8.76
N GLY A 375 24.20 21.09 -8.27
CA GLY A 375 25.13 22.20 -8.16
C GLY A 375 25.43 22.56 -6.73
N ARG A 376 26.71 22.74 -6.42
CA ARG A 376 27.19 23.37 -5.17
C ARG A 376 27.79 24.73 -5.49
N ARG A 377 27.26 25.78 -4.86
CA ARG A 377 27.61 27.19 -5.14
C ARG A 377 27.33 27.60 -6.60
N VAL A 378 26.25 27.06 -7.17
CA VAL A 378 25.78 27.35 -8.53
C VAL A 378 24.31 27.72 -8.45
N GLU A 379 23.94 28.83 -9.08
CA GLU A 379 22.56 29.32 -9.08
C GLU A 379 21.65 28.47 -9.97
N MET A 380 20.36 28.39 -9.61
CA MET A 380 19.37 27.61 -10.35
C MET A 380 19.27 27.95 -11.84
N PRO A 381 19.32 29.23 -12.28
CA PRO A 381 19.31 29.56 -13.71
C PRO A 381 20.49 28.96 -14.49
N ALA A 382 21.67 28.87 -13.87
CA ALA A 382 22.85 28.26 -14.48
C ALA A 382 22.68 26.74 -14.61
N LEU A 383 22.13 26.07 -13.58
CA LEU A 383 21.82 24.62 -13.64
C LEU A 383 20.78 24.31 -14.70
N LYS A 384 19.75 25.14 -14.81
CA LYS A 384 18.73 25.04 -15.86
C LYS A 384 19.34 25.16 -17.26
N ASN A 385 20.18 26.18 -17.49
CA ASN A 385 20.88 26.36 -18.76
C ASN A 385 21.80 25.18 -19.11
N ILE A 386 22.44 24.57 -18.11
CA ILE A 386 23.26 23.37 -18.31
C ILE A 386 22.43 22.20 -18.82
N VAL A 387 21.27 21.94 -18.21
CA VAL A 387 20.41 20.81 -18.61
C VAL A 387 19.67 21.09 -19.91
N GLU A 388 19.16 22.31 -20.11
CA GLU A 388 18.51 22.71 -21.37
C GLU A 388 19.49 22.85 -22.53
N GLY A 389 20.78 23.09 -22.24
CA GLY A 389 21.87 23.10 -23.22
C GLY A 389 22.27 21.70 -23.70
N LEU A 390 21.80 20.64 -23.04
CA LEU A 390 21.91 19.28 -23.57
C LEU A 390 20.87 19.08 -24.68
N ASP A 391 21.18 18.23 -25.65
CA ASP A 391 20.23 17.85 -26.69
C ASP A 391 19.16 16.90 -26.13
N LEU A 392 18.22 17.47 -25.37
CA LEU A 392 17.12 16.74 -24.74
C LEU A 392 16.21 16.08 -25.77
N ALA A 393 16.11 16.63 -26.98
CA ALA A 393 15.35 16.05 -28.08
C ALA A 393 16.02 14.78 -28.61
N LYS A 394 17.35 14.77 -28.75
CA LYS A 394 18.12 13.57 -29.08
C LYS A 394 18.02 12.51 -27.99
N LEU A 395 18.08 12.92 -26.71
CA LEU A 395 17.87 12.03 -25.57
C LEU A 395 16.47 11.38 -25.59
N GLU A 396 15.43 12.15 -25.95
CA GLU A 396 14.06 11.66 -26.11
C GLU A 396 13.89 10.72 -27.32
N ALA A 397 14.64 10.96 -28.40
CA ALA A 397 14.57 10.20 -29.64
C ALA A 397 15.39 8.89 -29.61
N MET A 398 16.27 8.71 -28.62
CA MET A 398 17.03 7.46 -28.47
C MET A 398 16.09 6.29 -28.28
N LYS A 399 16.22 5.30 -29.16
CA LYS A 399 15.46 4.06 -29.13
C LYS A 399 16.24 3.03 -28.35
N ARG A 400 15.56 2.38 -27.40
CA ARG A 400 16.06 1.15 -26.78
C ARG A 400 16.24 0.08 -27.87
N PRO A 401 17.33 -0.70 -27.87
CA PRO A 401 17.52 -1.75 -28.86
C PRO A 401 16.32 -2.71 -28.84
N ALA A 402 15.86 -3.09 -30.04
CA ALA A 402 14.80 -4.07 -30.19
C ALA A 402 15.38 -5.44 -29.84
N LYS A 403 14.63 -6.20 -29.04
CA LYS A 403 15.01 -7.53 -28.57
C LYS A 403 15.38 -8.43 -29.76
N SER A 404 16.61 -8.94 -29.79
CA SER A 404 17.02 -10.05 -30.66
C SER A 404 16.70 -11.40 -30.06
#